data_AF-A0A518CCB3-F1
#
_entry.id   AF-A0A518CCB3-F1
#
_cell.length_a   1.000
_cell.length_b   1.000
_cell.length_c   1.000
_cell.angle_alpha   90.00
_cell.angle_beta   90.00
_cell.angle_gamma   90.00
#
_symmetry.space_group_name_H-M   'P 1'
#
loop_
_entity.id
_entity.type
_entity.pdbx_description
1 polymer ?
#
loop_
_entity_poly.entity_id
_entity_poly.type
_entity_poly.pdbx_seq_one_letter_code
_entity_poly.pdbx_strand_id
1 'polypeptide(L)'
;MVSTGIAPDNVSPLVVFPTAIPDFLLTDQAVPLGPMTSRDINPGRGRIRRILSCERWLLLLLACERRRYPVLVPDELIAACTWGAHKRPKNWRAVLRESWGLTCEASGRRSHRAEGIRNQLSEAEDKLRKCSGSLRWQAKRQRLIAELEEIGVDDDILARASAYGCDESCVYHDLHVPHEHFLWKDARRSLGALSQFMDKIGEDEYTFDFEKRDREDKPLKTLLRKQLYSAYLPIQLFGHSPKVKIPRRQQRLLQGIMRELSHVPGKGRRPGTTAWVEDGLVMPPSGSRSIRCELLSQEQRYANFGGNFNGHRGYQIIGRTRKGWLYRAGYPVDGASDEQLWQWVRFFLADLADLSQRFDLVVAAVSKPPCRCYNLAEMREMLRSNRGKEVLENCRLRIFAPEDYLARWRQWFATKLGYDEIPGGSGGPLPVIRPAHQLVDPIEFRSWMRANKITQKLLAQELCCSESRLSQLFSGSRQWNRSFQQELSQFRQRFTSAETDGNSQPER
;
A
#
# COMPACT_ATOMS: atom_id res chain seq x y z
N MET A 1 -39.62 14.34 -39.77
CA MET A 1 -39.03 13.44 -38.75
C MET A 1 -38.34 14.29 -37.72
N VAL A 2 -38.97 14.47 -36.55
CA VAL A 2 -38.41 15.25 -35.44
C VAL A 2 -37.46 14.33 -34.69
N SER A 3 -36.16 14.61 -34.77
CA SER A 3 -35.14 13.90 -34.00
C SER A 3 -35.23 14.37 -32.56
N THR A 4 -35.88 13.58 -31.71
CA THR A 4 -35.90 13.80 -30.26
C THR A 4 -34.51 13.45 -29.72
N GLY A 5 -33.71 14.49 -29.47
CA GLY A 5 -32.42 14.36 -28.81
C GLY A 5 -32.61 13.73 -27.43
N ILE A 6 -32.05 12.52 -27.26
CA ILE A 6 -31.92 11.87 -25.97
C ILE A 6 -30.97 12.74 -25.15
N ALA A 7 -31.48 13.37 -24.08
CA ALA A 7 -30.65 14.10 -23.13
C ALA A 7 -29.57 13.13 -22.59
N PRO A 8 -28.29 13.54 -22.54
CA PRO A 8 -27.25 12.66 -22.02
C PRO A 8 -27.64 12.23 -20.60
N ASP A 9 -27.77 10.93 -20.42
CA ASP A 9 -28.11 10.31 -19.14
C ASP A 9 -27.22 10.89 -18.04
N ASN A 10 -27.83 11.17 -16.89
CA ASN A 10 -27.17 11.66 -15.67
C ASN A 10 -26.04 10.70 -15.25
N VAL A 11 -24.85 10.87 -15.81
CA VAL A 11 -23.65 10.18 -15.36
C VAL A 11 -23.33 10.77 -13.99
N SER A 12 -23.54 9.96 -12.95
CA SER A 12 -23.12 10.33 -11.60
C SER A 12 -21.60 10.60 -11.63
N PRO A 13 -21.12 11.71 -11.06
CA PRO A 13 -19.70 12.04 -11.09
C PRO A 13 -18.89 10.91 -10.47
N LEU A 14 -17.77 10.54 -11.12
CA LEU A 14 -16.86 9.52 -10.60
C LEU A 14 -16.37 9.92 -9.21
N VAL A 15 -16.54 9.02 -8.24
CA VAL A 15 -16.13 9.17 -6.85
C VAL A 15 -14.75 8.53 -6.70
N VAL A 16 -13.72 9.31 -6.97
CA VAL A 16 -12.32 8.88 -6.87
C VAL A 16 -11.77 9.15 -5.47
N PHE A 17 -10.95 8.24 -4.95
CA PHE A 17 -10.24 8.49 -3.69
C PHE A 17 -9.26 9.67 -3.88
N PRO A 18 -9.20 10.64 -2.95
CA PRO A 18 -8.60 11.96 -3.16
C PRO A 18 -7.06 11.98 -3.29
N THR A 19 -6.38 10.84 -3.12
CA THR A 19 -4.92 10.78 -3.25
C THR A 19 -4.45 9.44 -3.81
N ALA A 20 -3.27 9.43 -4.42
CA ALA A 20 -2.65 8.20 -4.87
C ALA A 20 -2.15 7.38 -3.68
N ILE A 21 -2.54 6.12 -3.61
CA ILE A 21 -2.07 5.17 -2.59
C ILE A 21 -1.04 4.25 -3.23
N PRO A 22 0.24 4.25 -2.84
CA PRO A 22 1.18 3.25 -3.31
C PRO A 22 0.78 1.86 -2.81
N ASP A 23 1.08 0.80 -3.57
CA ASP A 23 0.80 -0.56 -3.09
C ASP A 23 1.60 -0.90 -1.85
N PHE A 24 2.82 -0.37 -1.77
CA PHE A 24 3.76 -0.69 -0.72
C PHE A 24 4.37 0.55 -0.11
N LEU A 25 4.53 0.51 1.21
CA LEU A 25 5.23 1.53 1.98
C LEU A 25 6.31 0.86 2.82
N LEU A 26 7.53 1.39 2.78
CA LEU A 26 8.60 0.93 3.64
C LEU A 26 8.31 1.33 5.08
N THR A 27 8.53 0.43 6.02
CA THR A 27 8.33 0.70 7.45
C THR A 27 9.21 -0.22 8.29
N ASP A 28 9.38 0.12 9.56
CA ASP A 28 10.15 -0.67 10.51
C ASP A 28 9.45 -1.99 10.85
N GLN A 29 10.18 -3.11 10.86
CA GLN A 29 9.72 -4.42 11.27
C GLN A 29 9.23 -4.44 12.72
N ALA A 30 9.79 -3.56 13.56
CA ALA A 30 9.39 -3.32 14.93
C ALA A 30 8.11 -2.48 15.06
N VAL A 31 7.64 -1.81 13.99
CA VAL A 31 6.29 -1.22 13.92
C VAL A 31 5.32 -2.41 13.75
N PRO A 32 4.76 -2.95 14.84
CA PRO A 32 4.49 -4.38 14.89
C PRO A 32 3.31 -4.80 14.00
N LEU A 33 3.47 -5.96 13.35
CA LEU A 33 2.46 -7.03 13.38
C LEU A 33 2.71 -7.93 14.61
N GLY A 34 2.97 -7.35 15.78
CA GLY A 34 3.38 -8.06 17.01
C GLY A 34 2.37 -9.16 17.36
N PRO A 35 2.75 -10.23 18.10
CA PRO A 35 1.94 -11.45 18.26
C PRO A 35 0.47 -11.13 18.56
N MET A 36 -0.47 -11.89 17.98
CA MET A 36 -1.89 -11.74 18.33
C MET A 36 -2.02 -11.93 19.84
N THR A 37 -2.32 -10.86 20.54
CA THR A 37 -2.67 -10.92 21.96
C THR A 37 -4.09 -11.46 22.08
N SER A 38 -4.47 -12.01 23.25
CA SER A 38 -5.85 -12.42 23.50
C SER A 38 -6.87 -11.29 23.24
N ARG A 39 -6.44 -10.02 23.44
CA ARG A 39 -7.21 -8.80 23.13
C ARG A 39 -7.43 -8.58 21.62
N ASP A 40 -6.62 -9.16 20.76
CA ASP A 40 -6.75 -9.07 19.29
C ASP A 40 -7.74 -10.10 18.74
N ILE A 41 -7.93 -11.21 19.46
CA ILE A 41 -8.90 -12.25 19.15
C ILE A 41 -10.31 -11.81 19.56
N ASN A 42 -10.40 -11.09 20.69
CA ASN A 42 -11.65 -10.56 21.22
C ASN A 42 -11.51 -9.05 21.43
N PRO A 43 -11.55 -8.24 20.35
CA PRO A 43 -11.51 -6.80 20.49
C PRO A 43 -12.77 -6.41 21.24
N GLY A 44 -12.64 -6.03 22.52
CA GLY A 44 -13.74 -5.41 23.26
C GLY A 44 -14.39 -4.30 22.42
N ARG A 45 -15.63 -3.91 22.75
CA ARG A 45 -16.49 -2.99 21.98
C ARG A 45 -15.92 -1.57 21.72
N GLY A 46 -14.63 -1.31 21.94
CA GLY A 46 -13.99 -0.02 21.69
C GLY A 46 -13.77 0.27 20.21
N ARG A 47 -14.68 1.05 19.60
CA ARG A 47 -14.55 1.62 18.24
C ARG A 47 -13.27 2.45 18.05
N ILE A 48 -12.75 3.04 19.14
CA ILE A 48 -11.62 3.98 19.15
C ILE A 48 -10.31 3.31 18.66
N ARG A 49 -10.05 2.05 19.01
CA ARG A 49 -8.78 1.39 18.63
C ARG A 49 -8.63 1.10 17.13
N ARG A 50 -9.73 1.03 16.38
CA ARG A 50 -9.69 0.74 14.93
C ARG A 50 -9.25 1.95 14.11
N ILE A 51 -9.66 3.13 14.58
CA ILE A 51 -9.34 4.44 14.00
C ILE A 51 -7.83 4.69 14.10
N LEU A 52 -7.23 4.40 15.25
CA LEU A 52 -5.78 4.60 15.50
C LEU A 52 -4.83 3.86 14.54
N SER A 53 -5.25 2.75 13.94
CA SER A 53 -4.34 1.97 13.09
C SER A 53 -4.22 2.55 11.68
N CYS A 54 -5.32 2.97 11.03
CA CYS A 54 -5.24 3.53 9.68
C CYS A 54 -4.53 4.89 9.66
N GLU A 55 -4.72 5.67 10.72
CA GLU A 55 -4.13 7.01 10.90
C GLU A 55 -2.61 6.96 10.87
N ARG A 56 -2.00 6.05 11.63
CA ARG A 56 -0.54 5.88 11.65
C ARG A 56 0.01 5.64 10.24
N TRP A 57 -0.65 4.83 9.44
CA TRP A 57 -0.22 4.51 8.08
C TRP A 57 -0.46 5.66 7.11
N LEU A 58 -1.56 6.39 7.28
CA LEU A 58 -1.84 7.59 6.50
C LEU A 58 -0.79 8.68 6.77
N LEU A 59 -0.42 8.82 8.03
CA LEU A 59 0.60 9.78 8.45
C LEU A 59 1.98 9.39 7.91
N LEU A 60 2.32 8.10 7.96
CA LEU A 60 3.56 7.61 7.36
C LEU A 60 3.58 7.85 5.85
N LEU A 61 2.46 7.63 5.16
CA LEU A 61 2.31 7.92 3.74
C LEU A 61 2.58 9.41 3.46
N LEU A 62 1.85 10.30 4.13
CA LEU A 62 1.97 11.74 3.93
C LEU A 62 3.36 12.28 4.31
N ALA A 63 4.00 11.74 5.34
CA ALA A 63 5.37 12.06 5.70
C ALA A 63 6.36 11.69 4.58
N CYS A 64 6.19 10.49 3.99
CA CYS A 64 7.01 10.04 2.88
C CYS A 64 6.77 10.85 1.60
N GLU A 65 5.52 11.19 1.28
CA GLU A 65 5.15 11.96 0.10
C GLU A 65 5.65 13.41 0.18
N ARG A 66 5.39 14.08 1.31
CA ARG A 66 5.76 15.49 1.51
C ARG A 66 7.22 15.68 1.90
N ARG A 67 7.90 14.61 2.30
CA ARG A 67 9.27 14.62 2.86
C ARG A 67 9.45 15.65 3.97
N ARG A 68 8.41 15.89 4.75
CA ARG A 68 8.38 16.89 5.82
C ARG A 68 7.66 16.36 7.05
N TYR A 69 8.05 16.91 8.19
CA TYR A 69 7.48 16.69 9.50
C TYR A 69 7.53 17.99 10.31
N PRO A 70 6.50 18.35 11.10
CA PRO A 70 5.26 17.63 11.36
C PRO A 70 4.36 17.55 10.12
N VAL A 71 3.44 16.58 10.12
CA VAL A 71 2.50 16.38 9.00
C VAL A 71 1.13 16.91 9.39
N LEU A 72 0.57 17.78 8.54
CA LEU A 72 -0.83 18.18 8.58
C LEU A 72 -1.69 17.16 7.85
N VAL A 73 -2.65 16.55 8.54
CA VAL A 73 -3.56 15.58 7.94
C VAL A 73 -4.97 16.15 7.85
N PRO A 74 -5.55 16.20 6.65
CA PRO A 74 -6.95 16.55 6.50
C PRO A 74 -7.85 15.52 7.19
N ASP A 75 -8.76 15.99 8.03
CA ASP A 75 -9.76 15.16 8.71
C ASP A 75 -10.61 14.34 7.71
N GLU A 76 -10.96 14.96 6.58
CA GLU A 76 -11.66 14.36 5.46
C GLU A 76 -10.88 13.17 4.86
N LEU A 77 -9.55 13.19 4.86
CA LEU A 77 -8.73 12.09 4.35
C LEU A 77 -8.72 10.90 5.33
N ILE A 78 -8.64 11.18 6.63
CA ILE A 78 -8.81 10.15 7.68
C ILE A 78 -10.19 9.52 7.56
N ALA A 79 -11.22 10.35 7.34
CA ALA A 79 -12.58 9.88 7.18
C ALA A 79 -12.77 9.02 5.92
N ALA A 80 -12.16 9.41 4.80
CA ALA A 80 -12.15 8.66 3.56
C ALA A 80 -11.54 7.26 3.77
N CYS A 81 -10.37 7.16 4.42
CA CYS A 81 -9.74 5.87 4.76
C CYS A 81 -10.61 5.00 5.68
N THR A 82 -11.27 5.63 6.65
CA THR A 82 -11.99 4.91 7.71
C THR A 82 -13.38 4.47 7.27
N TRP A 83 -14.18 5.36 6.66
CA TRP A 83 -15.59 5.12 6.37
C TRP A 83 -15.92 5.03 4.87
N GLY A 84 -14.96 5.35 4.00
CA GLY A 84 -15.16 5.40 2.55
C GLY A 84 -15.92 6.65 2.09
N ALA A 85 -16.47 6.59 0.88
CA ALA A 85 -17.24 7.66 0.26
C ALA A 85 -18.64 7.88 0.89
N HIS A 86 -19.08 6.95 1.74
CA HIS A 86 -20.44 6.92 2.25
C HIS A 86 -20.64 7.76 3.52
N LYS A 87 -21.90 7.76 3.99
CA LYS A 87 -22.33 8.43 5.22
C LYS A 87 -21.45 8.05 6.43
N ARG A 88 -20.93 9.08 7.08
CA ARG A 88 -20.08 8.99 8.28
C ARG A 88 -20.92 9.11 9.56
N PRO A 89 -20.44 8.61 10.71
CA PRO A 89 -21.11 8.81 12.00
C PRO A 89 -21.25 10.30 12.36
N LYS A 90 -22.39 10.75 12.91
CA LYS A 90 -22.68 12.18 13.14
C LYS A 90 -21.63 12.96 13.97
N ASN A 91 -20.79 12.29 14.76
CA ASN A 91 -19.77 12.90 15.62
C ASN A 91 -18.34 12.39 15.34
N TRP A 92 -18.07 11.93 14.12
CA TRP A 92 -16.78 11.28 13.81
C TRP A 92 -15.57 12.18 14.10
N ARG A 93 -15.66 13.49 13.81
CA ARG A 93 -14.59 14.47 14.12
C ARG A 93 -14.27 14.57 15.60
N ALA A 94 -15.30 14.56 16.47
CA ALA A 94 -15.10 14.61 17.91
C ALA A 94 -14.36 13.36 18.42
N VAL A 95 -14.72 12.18 17.89
CA VAL A 95 -14.03 10.92 18.20
C VAL A 95 -12.58 10.94 17.73
N LEU A 96 -12.28 11.53 16.56
CA LEU A 96 -10.90 11.68 16.08
C LEU A 96 -10.08 12.58 17.00
N ARG A 97 -10.63 13.73 17.41
CA ARG A 97 -9.93 14.66 18.32
C ARG A 97 -9.60 13.97 19.65
N GLU A 98 -10.56 13.25 20.21
CA GLU A 98 -10.38 12.46 21.42
C GLU A 98 -9.30 11.37 21.23
N SER A 99 -9.32 10.65 20.10
CA SER A 99 -8.38 9.54 19.86
C SER A 99 -6.95 10.01 19.63
N TRP A 100 -6.74 11.17 19.01
CA TRP A 100 -5.39 11.70 18.73
C TRP A 100 -4.74 12.35 19.95
N GLY A 101 -5.44 12.41 21.09
CA GLY A 101 -4.99 13.24 22.20
C GLY A 101 -4.85 14.70 21.80
N LEU A 102 -5.52 15.10 20.71
CA LEU A 102 -5.71 16.49 20.34
C LEU A 102 -6.76 17.04 21.29
N THR A 103 -6.35 17.22 22.56
CA THR A 103 -6.77 18.44 23.23
C THR A 103 -6.37 19.56 22.27
N CYS A 104 -7.29 20.44 21.88
CA CYS A 104 -6.90 21.63 21.14
C CYS A 104 -5.70 22.23 21.89
N GLU A 105 -4.47 22.12 21.39
CA GLU A 105 -3.34 22.83 22.01
C GLU A 105 -3.44 24.33 21.72
N ALA A 106 -4.41 24.75 20.89
CA ALA A 106 -4.96 26.10 20.91
C ALA A 106 -5.74 26.44 22.22
N SER A 107 -6.02 25.46 23.08
CA SER A 107 -6.88 25.59 24.26
C SER A 107 -6.23 25.27 25.61
N GLY A 108 -4.89 25.32 25.78
CA GLY A 108 -4.26 24.70 26.96
C GLY A 108 -2.97 25.26 27.56
N ARG A 109 -2.80 26.59 27.72
CA ARG A 109 -2.18 27.18 28.94
C ARG A 109 -2.99 28.42 29.34
N ARG A 110 -3.41 28.48 30.60
CA ARG A 110 -4.29 29.53 31.15
C ARG A 110 -3.47 30.75 31.52
N SER A 111 -3.59 31.80 30.73
CA SER A 111 -3.50 33.18 31.22
C SER A 111 -4.88 33.82 31.00
N HIS A 112 -5.36 34.66 31.91
CA HIS A 112 -6.66 35.34 31.76
C HIS A 112 -6.75 36.17 30.46
N ARG A 113 -5.60 36.56 29.88
CA ARG A 113 -5.51 37.23 28.58
C ARG A 113 -5.72 36.27 27.39
N ALA A 114 -5.26 35.02 27.52
CA ALA A 114 -5.49 33.98 26.53
C ALA A 114 -6.96 33.51 26.50
N GLU A 115 -7.71 33.58 27.61
CA GLU A 115 -9.15 33.24 27.65
C GLU A 115 -9.99 34.23 26.80
N GLY A 116 -9.66 35.54 26.85
CA GLY A 116 -10.32 36.57 26.05
C GLY A 116 -10.04 36.42 24.56
N ILE A 117 -8.77 36.23 24.18
CA ILE A 117 -8.36 35.96 22.80
C ILE A 117 -8.95 34.63 22.31
N ARG A 118 -9.09 33.62 23.17
CA ARG A 118 -9.68 32.33 22.83
C ARG A 118 -11.20 32.40 22.68
N ASN A 119 -11.90 33.24 23.44
CA ASN A 119 -13.33 33.50 23.22
C ASN A 119 -13.55 34.27 21.91
N GLN A 120 -12.69 35.26 21.62
CA GLN A 120 -12.72 35.98 20.35
C GLN A 120 -12.37 35.07 19.16
N LEU A 121 -11.34 34.22 19.28
CA LEU A 121 -10.98 33.20 18.29
C LEU A 121 -12.07 32.15 18.16
N SER A 122 -12.67 31.67 19.26
CA SER A 122 -13.75 30.68 19.20
C SER A 122 -14.99 31.28 18.54
N GLU A 123 -15.32 32.54 18.80
CA GLU A 123 -16.44 33.24 18.15
C GLU A 123 -16.12 33.52 16.67
N ALA A 124 -14.87 33.84 16.34
CA ALA A 124 -14.39 33.99 14.96
C ALA A 124 -14.35 32.65 14.21
N GLU A 125 -13.92 31.57 14.86
CA GLU A 125 -13.92 30.20 14.35
C GLU A 125 -15.35 29.71 14.13
N ASP A 126 -16.29 29.99 15.03
CA ASP A 126 -17.71 29.65 14.86
C ASP A 126 -18.34 30.47 13.71
N LYS A 127 -17.93 31.73 13.53
CA LYS A 127 -18.29 32.57 12.38
C LYS A 127 -17.67 32.04 11.08
N LEU A 128 -16.42 31.58 11.10
CA LEU A 128 -15.72 30.97 9.96
C LEU A 128 -16.32 29.61 9.57
N ARG A 129 -16.67 28.79 10.55
CA ARG A 129 -17.28 27.47 10.39
C ARG A 129 -18.68 27.55 9.80
N LYS A 130 -19.44 28.60 10.14
CA LYS A 130 -20.73 28.90 9.49
C LYS A 130 -20.58 29.43 8.05
N CYS A 131 -19.37 29.76 7.61
CA CYS A 131 -19.08 30.32 6.29
C CYS A 131 -18.32 29.36 5.34
N SER A 132 -18.06 28.11 5.74
CA SER A 132 -17.30 27.16 4.93
C SER A 132 -18.11 26.67 3.72
N GLY A 133 -17.84 27.22 2.54
CA GLY A 133 -18.45 26.77 1.28
C GLY A 133 -18.46 27.78 0.12
N SER A 134 -17.80 28.93 0.23
CA SER A 134 -17.85 30.00 -0.78
C SER A 134 -16.45 30.61 -1.00
N LEU A 135 -16.16 31.09 -2.21
CA LEU A 135 -15.02 31.99 -2.54
C LEU A 135 -14.86 33.15 -1.53
N ARG A 136 -15.93 33.52 -0.81
CA ARG A 136 -15.90 34.48 0.31
C ARG A 136 -15.08 34.01 1.52
N TRP A 137 -14.75 32.72 1.64
CA TRP A 137 -14.02 32.16 2.78
C TRP A 137 -12.55 32.60 2.79
N GLN A 138 -11.86 32.56 1.65
CA GLN A 138 -10.48 33.04 1.55
C GLN A 138 -10.40 34.56 1.83
N ALA A 139 -11.34 35.34 1.29
CA ALA A 139 -11.42 36.78 1.56
C ALA A 139 -11.75 37.10 3.03
N LYS A 140 -12.67 36.35 3.66
CA LYS A 140 -12.96 36.49 5.09
C LYS A 140 -11.80 36.05 5.99
N ARG A 141 -11.06 35.02 5.59
CA ARG A 141 -9.86 34.56 6.28
C ARG A 141 -8.76 35.62 6.22
N GLN A 142 -8.48 36.16 5.04
CA GLN A 142 -7.51 37.25 4.86
C GLN A 142 -7.90 38.48 5.68
N ARG A 143 -9.20 38.82 5.70
CA ARG A 143 -9.72 39.89 6.55
C ARG A 143 -9.54 39.61 8.04
N LEU A 144 -9.80 38.38 8.50
CA LEU A 144 -9.61 38.01 9.90
C LEU A 144 -8.13 38.01 10.30
N ILE A 145 -7.24 37.57 9.41
CA ILE A 145 -5.77 37.66 9.62
C ILE A 145 -5.37 39.14 9.80
N ALA A 146 -5.83 40.02 8.91
CA ALA A 146 -5.60 41.46 9.03
C ALA A 146 -6.20 42.07 10.32
N GLU A 147 -7.40 41.65 10.72
CA GLU A 147 -8.04 42.09 11.98
C GLU A 147 -7.25 41.58 13.21
N LEU A 148 -6.68 40.37 13.16
CA LEU A 148 -5.84 39.82 14.23
C LEU A 148 -4.46 40.51 14.29
N GLU A 149 -3.87 40.85 13.15
CA GLU A 149 -2.66 41.69 13.03
C GLU A 149 -2.89 43.06 13.67
N GLU A 150 -4.04 43.70 13.42
CA GLU A 150 -4.39 45.02 13.98
C GLU A 150 -4.53 45.00 15.51
N ILE A 151 -4.96 43.88 16.10
CA ILE A 151 -5.11 43.72 17.56
C ILE A 151 -3.77 43.35 18.23
N GLY A 152 -2.68 43.24 17.46
CA GLY A 152 -1.36 42.88 17.97
C GLY A 152 -1.29 41.45 18.49
N VAL A 153 -2.03 40.55 17.85
CA VAL A 153 -1.93 39.10 18.11
C VAL A 153 -0.53 38.65 17.70
N ASP A 154 0.12 37.89 18.58
CA ASP A 154 1.50 37.40 18.41
C ASP A 154 1.71 36.79 17.01
N ASP A 155 2.82 37.15 16.36
CA ASP A 155 3.20 36.65 15.03
C ASP A 155 3.20 35.11 14.98
N ASP A 156 3.50 34.43 16.09
CA ASP A 156 3.40 32.96 16.18
C ASP A 156 1.95 32.46 16.07
N ILE A 157 0.97 33.20 16.61
CA ILE A 157 -0.45 32.84 16.53
C ILE A 157 -0.98 33.08 15.12
N LEU A 158 -0.57 34.17 14.47
CA LEU A 158 -0.90 34.47 13.08
C LEU A 158 -0.24 33.49 12.11
N ALA A 159 1.05 33.19 12.30
CA ALA A 159 1.77 32.16 11.57
C ALA A 159 1.12 30.79 11.74
N ARG A 160 0.62 30.46 12.93
CA ARG A 160 -0.14 29.23 13.18
C ARG A 160 -1.52 29.22 12.52
N ALA A 161 -2.31 30.29 12.61
CA ALA A 161 -3.59 30.41 11.90
C ALA A 161 -3.41 30.39 10.37
N SER A 162 -2.27 30.88 9.89
CA SER A 162 -1.84 30.79 8.50
C SER A 162 -1.41 29.37 8.12
N ALA A 163 -0.59 28.71 8.95
CA ALA A 163 -0.03 27.37 8.76
C ALA A 163 -1.03 26.22 8.94
N TYR A 164 -2.11 26.42 9.70
CA TYR A 164 -3.23 25.47 9.78
C TYR A 164 -4.27 25.68 8.67
N GLY A 165 -4.06 26.66 7.80
CA GLY A 165 -4.80 26.82 6.57
C GLY A 165 -4.56 25.65 5.62
N CYS A 166 -5.56 25.36 4.80
CA CYS A 166 -5.36 24.48 3.65
C CYS A 166 -4.34 25.12 2.70
N ASP A 167 -3.16 24.53 2.60
CA ASP A 167 -2.11 24.93 1.65
C ASP A 167 -2.15 24.07 0.38
N GLU A 168 -1.33 24.42 -0.61
CA GLU A 168 -1.21 23.70 -1.89
C GLU A 168 -0.74 22.24 -1.73
N SER A 169 -0.20 21.87 -0.57
CA SER A 169 0.19 20.49 -0.27
C SER A 169 -0.98 19.62 0.20
N CYS A 170 -2.14 20.22 0.49
CA CYS A 170 -3.35 19.51 0.87
C CYS A 170 -4.04 18.90 -0.36
N VAL A 171 -4.36 17.60 -0.28
CA VAL A 171 -5.07 16.85 -1.32
C VAL A 171 -6.48 17.38 -1.63
N TYR A 172 -7.03 18.23 -0.75
CA TYR A 172 -8.33 18.87 -0.92
C TYR A 172 -8.26 20.36 -1.25
N HIS A 173 -7.05 20.92 -1.46
CA HIS A 173 -6.87 22.34 -1.74
C HIS A 173 -7.71 22.80 -2.94
N ASP A 174 -7.55 22.10 -4.07
CA ASP A 174 -8.23 22.41 -5.32
C ASP A 174 -9.67 21.85 -5.39
N LEU A 175 -10.03 20.95 -4.46
CA LEU A 175 -11.34 20.30 -4.46
C LEU A 175 -12.42 21.12 -3.74
N HIS A 176 -12.03 22.22 -3.07
CA HIS A 176 -12.92 23.09 -2.29
C HIS A 176 -13.82 22.33 -1.27
N VAL A 177 -13.40 21.14 -0.85
CA VAL A 177 -14.10 20.34 0.16
C VAL A 177 -13.85 20.98 1.52
N PRO A 178 -14.87 21.33 2.33
CA PRO A 178 -14.65 21.83 3.68
C PRO A 178 -13.97 20.78 4.56
N HIS A 179 -12.81 21.11 5.13
CA HIS A 179 -12.03 20.20 5.97
C HIS A 179 -11.24 20.95 7.05
N GLU A 180 -10.82 20.21 8.08
CA GLU A 180 -9.92 20.65 9.15
C GLU A 180 -8.57 19.93 9.00
N HIS A 181 -7.48 20.55 9.45
CA HIS A 181 -6.17 19.91 9.51
C HIS A 181 -5.80 19.55 10.94
N PHE A 182 -5.30 18.33 11.11
CA PHE A 182 -4.72 17.86 12.36
C PHE A 182 -3.20 17.85 12.26
N LEU A 183 -2.54 18.54 13.18
CA LEU A 183 -1.08 18.53 13.32
C LEU A 183 -0.66 17.35 14.18
N TRP A 184 0.21 16.48 13.65
CA TRP A 184 0.76 15.38 14.44
C TRP A 184 2.20 15.64 14.88
N LYS A 185 2.39 15.95 16.17
CA LYS A 185 3.70 16.26 16.79
C LYS A 185 4.44 15.05 17.38
N ASP A 186 3.75 13.93 17.62
CA ASP A 186 4.34 12.73 18.24
C ASP A 186 4.65 11.58 17.25
N ALA A 187 4.52 11.83 15.95
CA ALA A 187 4.77 10.82 14.92
C ALA A 187 6.18 10.26 14.94
N ARG A 188 7.17 11.02 15.43
CA ARG A 188 8.58 10.64 15.35
C ARG A 188 8.84 9.25 15.93
N ARG A 189 8.18 8.90 17.04
CA ARG A 189 8.24 7.55 17.64
C ARG A 189 7.61 6.48 16.74
N SER A 190 6.59 6.86 15.98
CA SER A 190 5.85 5.96 15.10
C SER A 190 6.58 5.65 13.80
N LEU A 191 7.52 6.50 13.37
CA LEU A 191 8.38 6.30 12.19
C LEU A 191 9.41 5.18 12.37
N GLY A 192 9.72 4.80 13.62
CA GLY A 192 10.72 3.76 13.91
C GLY A 192 12.07 4.07 13.26
N ALA A 193 12.68 3.09 12.60
CA ALA A 193 13.93 3.23 11.86
C ALA A 193 13.90 4.32 10.77
N LEU A 194 12.74 4.71 10.24
CA LEU A 194 12.70 5.80 9.25
C LEU A 194 13.08 7.17 9.84
N SER A 195 12.98 7.33 11.16
CA SER A 195 13.34 8.58 11.83
C SER A 195 14.84 8.91 11.73
N GLN A 196 15.70 7.96 11.35
CA GLN A 196 17.13 8.21 11.12
C GLN A 196 17.43 8.94 9.80
N PHE A 197 16.47 8.99 8.88
CA PHE A 197 16.55 9.74 7.62
C PHE A 197 15.99 11.16 7.74
N MET A 198 15.69 11.61 8.95
CA MET A 198 15.16 12.93 9.21
C MET A 198 16.30 13.91 9.55
N ASP A 199 16.35 15.02 8.84
CA ASP A 199 17.18 16.17 9.18
C ASP A 199 16.34 17.22 9.89
N LYS A 200 16.84 17.74 10.99
CA LYS A 200 16.18 18.83 11.72
C LYS A 200 16.41 20.13 10.95
N ILE A 201 15.34 20.82 10.56
CA ILE A 201 15.39 22.12 9.87
C ILE A 201 14.86 23.27 10.73
N GLY A 202 14.08 22.97 11.78
CA GLY A 202 13.54 23.94 12.74
C GLY A 202 13.37 23.31 14.12
N GLU A 203 12.79 24.03 15.09
CA GLU A 203 12.66 23.54 16.47
C GLU A 203 11.94 22.18 16.55
N ASP A 204 10.82 22.07 15.81
CA ASP A 204 10.01 20.86 15.68
C ASP A 204 9.85 20.39 14.22
N GLU A 205 10.57 21.02 13.29
CA GLU A 205 10.47 20.74 11.85
C GLU A 205 11.63 19.89 11.34
N TYR A 206 11.29 18.93 10.49
CA TYR A 206 12.24 18.00 9.90
C TYR A 206 11.91 17.72 8.44
N THR A 207 12.95 17.41 7.66
CA THR A 207 12.84 16.92 6.28
C THR A 207 13.32 15.49 6.18
N PHE A 208 12.79 14.73 5.22
CA PHE A 208 13.25 13.36 4.95
C PHE A 208 14.17 13.34 3.73
N ASP A 209 15.37 12.80 3.92
CA ASP A 209 16.30 12.52 2.84
C ASP A 209 16.61 11.02 2.80
N PHE A 210 15.93 10.31 1.90
CA PHE A 210 16.12 8.88 1.69
C PHE A 210 17.36 8.55 0.83
N GLU A 211 18.00 9.57 0.24
CA GLU A 211 19.26 9.41 -0.51
C GLU A 211 20.47 9.48 0.43
N LYS A 212 20.30 10.04 1.63
CA LYS A 212 21.34 10.01 2.66
C LYS A 212 21.67 8.58 3.10
N ARG A 213 22.96 8.36 3.31
CA ARG A 213 23.44 7.24 4.11
C ARG A 213 23.03 7.49 5.56
N ASP A 214 22.78 6.42 6.31
CA ASP A 214 22.42 6.58 7.72
C ASP A 214 23.60 7.17 8.52
N ARG A 215 23.38 7.44 9.81
CA ARG A 215 24.42 7.97 10.72
C ARG A 215 25.64 7.07 10.86
N GLU A 216 25.54 5.81 10.45
CA GLU A 216 26.61 4.81 10.48
C GLU A 216 27.19 4.55 9.07
N ASP A 217 26.93 5.46 8.12
CA ASP A 217 27.33 5.37 6.71
C ASP A 217 26.78 4.14 5.98
N LYS A 218 25.78 3.45 6.55
CA LYS A 218 25.14 2.31 5.92
C LYS A 218 24.14 2.82 4.88
N PRO A 219 24.13 2.24 3.67
CA PRO A 219 23.11 2.55 2.70
C PRO A 219 21.74 2.09 3.22
N LEU A 220 20.66 2.79 2.85
CA LEU A 220 19.26 2.38 3.08
C LEU A 220 19.04 0.89 2.76
N LYS A 221 19.75 0.36 1.77
CA LYS A 221 19.79 -1.06 1.40
C LYS A 221 20.16 -2.02 2.53
N THR A 222 21.04 -1.63 3.44
CA THR A 222 21.44 -2.43 4.61
C THR A 222 20.34 -2.47 5.65
N LEU A 223 19.66 -1.35 5.88
CA LEU A 223 18.52 -1.24 6.79
C LEU A 223 17.29 -1.96 6.24
N LEU A 224 17.05 -1.87 4.92
CA LEU A 224 16.04 -2.66 4.20
C LEU A 224 16.15 -4.17 4.43
N ARG A 225 17.36 -4.67 4.72
CA ARG A 225 17.58 -6.10 4.97
C ARG A 225 17.36 -6.50 6.41
N LYS A 226 17.57 -5.60 7.37
CA LYS A 226 17.61 -5.94 8.81
C LYS A 226 16.42 -5.40 9.60
N GLN A 227 15.91 -4.24 9.23
CA GLN A 227 14.99 -3.47 10.07
C GLN A 227 13.75 -2.98 9.32
N LEU A 228 13.81 -2.78 8.00
CA LEU A 228 12.63 -2.34 7.26
C LEU A 228 11.95 -3.51 6.53
N TYR A 229 10.67 -3.38 6.24
CA TYR A 229 9.94 -4.25 5.32
C TYR A 229 8.95 -3.45 4.48
N SER A 230 8.52 -4.07 3.38
CA SER A 230 7.52 -3.53 2.46
C SER A 230 6.12 -3.90 2.96
N ALA A 231 5.40 -2.94 3.55
CA ALA A 231 4.03 -3.15 4.00
C ALA A 231 3.05 -2.89 2.86
N TYR A 232 2.17 -3.84 2.57
CA TYR A 232 1.07 -3.62 1.62
C TYR A 232 0.12 -2.56 2.19
N LEU A 233 0.12 -1.36 1.63
CA LEU A 233 -0.52 -0.19 2.23
C LEU A 233 -2.06 -0.21 2.15
N PRO A 234 -2.72 -0.70 1.08
CA PRO A 234 -4.18 -0.77 1.03
C PRO A 234 -4.80 -1.53 2.20
N ILE A 235 -4.26 -2.69 2.60
CA ILE A 235 -4.78 -3.40 3.79
C ILE A 235 -4.52 -2.63 5.10
N GLN A 236 -3.43 -1.85 5.17
CA GLN A 236 -3.09 -1.07 6.35
C GLN A 236 -4.01 0.15 6.54
N LEU A 237 -4.31 0.85 5.45
CA LEU A 237 -5.20 2.01 5.44
C LEU A 237 -6.67 1.60 5.56
N PHE A 238 -7.09 0.64 4.75
CA PHE A 238 -8.51 0.34 4.54
C PHE A 238 -9.00 -0.90 5.29
N GLY A 239 -8.11 -1.80 5.69
CA GLY A 239 -8.47 -3.06 6.34
C GLY A 239 -9.32 -2.89 7.60
N HIS A 240 -9.09 -1.80 8.34
CA HIS A 240 -9.80 -1.46 9.57
C HIS A 240 -11.19 -0.84 9.34
N SER A 241 -11.51 -0.46 8.10
CA SER A 241 -12.80 0.11 7.77
C SER A 241 -13.93 -0.87 8.11
N PRO A 242 -15.00 -0.43 8.79
CA PRO A 242 -16.19 -1.25 9.02
C PRO A 242 -16.89 -1.66 7.71
N LYS A 243 -16.59 -1.02 6.58
CA LYS A 243 -17.14 -1.35 5.26
C LYS A 243 -16.42 -2.51 4.59
N VAL A 244 -15.11 -2.61 4.78
CA VAL A 244 -14.25 -3.67 4.24
C VAL A 244 -14.54 -5.03 4.89
N LYS A 245 -14.96 -5.04 6.17
CA LYS A 245 -15.38 -6.26 6.90
C LYS A 245 -14.36 -7.41 6.82
N ILE A 246 -13.06 -7.10 6.90
CA ILE A 246 -12.01 -8.10 7.06
C ILE A 246 -11.69 -8.21 8.56
N PRO A 247 -11.89 -9.37 9.22
CA PRO A 247 -11.46 -9.59 10.60
C PRO A 247 -9.96 -9.36 10.79
N ARG A 248 -9.55 -8.90 11.97
CA ARG A 248 -8.12 -8.60 12.26
C ARG A 248 -7.19 -9.78 11.97
N ARG A 249 -7.62 -11.01 12.25
CA ARG A 249 -6.87 -12.25 11.95
C ARG A 249 -6.62 -12.43 10.46
N GLN A 250 -7.62 -12.17 9.62
CA GLN A 250 -7.50 -12.17 8.16
C GLN A 250 -6.63 -11.01 7.64
N GLN A 251 -6.72 -9.82 8.24
CA GLN A 251 -5.84 -8.69 7.87
C GLN A 251 -4.37 -9.07 8.11
N ARG A 252 -4.06 -9.66 9.27
CA ARG A 252 -2.72 -10.13 9.62
C ARG A 252 -2.24 -11.26 8.72
N LEU A 253 -3.13 -12.20 8.38
CA LEU A 253 -2.82 -13.24 7.41
C LEU A 253 -2.47 -12.63 6.05
N LEU A 254 -3.28 -11.71 5.52
CA LEU A 254 -2.99 -11.04 4.25
C LEU A 254 -1.67 -10.25 4.29
N GLN A 255 -1.38 -9.56 5.40
CA GLN A 255 -0.09 -8.90 5.58
C GLN A 255 1.08 -9.90 5.64
N GLY A 256 0.88 -11.05 6.29
CA GLY A 256 1.84 -12.15 6.31
C GLY A 256 2.09 -12.71 4.90
N ILE A 257 1.03 -12.92 4.12
CA ILE A 257 1.12 -13.33 2.71
C ILE A 257 1.98 -12.34 1.92
N MET A 258 1.68 -11.04 2.02
CA MET A 258 2.40 -10.00 1.30
C MET A 258 3.87 -9.86 1.71
N ARG A 259 4.20 -10.15 2.97
CA ARG A 259 5.60 -10.22 3.44
C ARG A 259 6.38 -11.38 2.84
N GLU A 260 5.70 -12.46 2.47
CA GLU A 260 6.29 -13.64 1.85
C GLU A 260 6.24 -13.62 0.32
N LEU A 261 5.93 -12.46 -0.28
CA LEU A 261 6.07 -12.26 -1.72
C LEU A 261 7.49 -12.61 -2.14
N SER A 262 7.58 -13.59 -3.02
CA SER A 262 8.84 -14.10 -3.53
C SER A 262 9.47 -13.09 -4.47
N HIS A 263 10.76 -12.83 -4.29
CA HIS A 263 11.54 -11.98 -5.16
C HIS A 263 12.56 -12.79 -5.95
N VAL A 264 12.83 -12.36 -7.19
CA VAL A 264 13.83 -13.05 -8.02
C VAL A 264 15.22 -12.90 -7.38
N PRO A 265 15.93 -14.01 -7.08
CA PRO A 265 17.26 -13.94 -6.50
C PRO A 265 18.26 -13.29 -7.48
N GLY A 266 19.15 -12.42 -6.97
CA GLY A 266 20.25 -11.87 -7.78
C GLY A 266 21.03 -10.74 -7.10
N LYS A 267 22.37 -10.76 -7.24
CA LYS A 267 23.24 -9.62 -6.88
C LYS A 267 22.91 -8.45 -7.80
N GLY A 268 22.56 -7.29 -7.22
CA GLY A 268 22.33 -6.05 -7.97
C GLY A 268 20.91 -5.83 -8.49
N ARG A 269 19.97 -6.76 -8.30
CA ARG A 269 18.57 -6.52 -8.68
C ARG A 269 17.87 -5.58 -7.71
N ARG A 270 16.97 -4.75 -8.24
CA ARG A 270 16.15 -3.82 -7.45
C ARG A 270 15.31 -4.65 -6.45
N PRO A 271 15.28 -4.28 -5.16
CA PRO A 271 14.29 -4.80 -4.22
C PRO A 271 12.90 -4.66 -4.85
N GLY A 272 12.11 -5.74 -4.87
CA GLY A 272 10.71 -5.69 -5.32
C GLY A 272 10.36 -6.41 -6.62
N THR A 273 11.30 -7.00 -7.38
CA THR A 273 10.92 -7.81 -8.55
C THR A 273 10.28 -9.13 -8.10
N THR A 274 8.96 -9.23 -8.25
CA THR A 274 8.17 -10.44 -8.00
C THR A 274 8.71 -11.62 -8.80
N ALA A 275 8.89 -12.77 -8.15
CA ALA A 275 9.13 -14.04 -8.80
C ALA A 275 7.81 -14.58 -9.34
N TRP A 276 7.79 -14.79 -10.65
CA TRP A 276 6.63 -15.29 -11.38
C TRP A 276 6.70 -16.81 -11.52
N VAL A 277 5.54 -17.45 -11.39
CA VAL A 277 5.31 -18.86 -11.75
C VAL A 277 4.60 -18.87 -13.10
N GLU A 278 5.14 -19.67 -14.01
CA GLU A 278 4.68 -19.79 -15.41
C GLU A 278 4.41 -21.29 -15.69
N ASP A 279 3.54 -21.58 -16.65
CA ASP A 279 3.17 -22.94 -17.09
C ASP A 279 2.63 -23.86 -15.97
N GLY A 280 2.15 -23.28 -14.87
CA GLY A 280 1.74 -24.01 -13.67
C GLY A 280 2.86 -24.82 -13.00
N LEU A 281 4.14 -24.48 -13.25
CA LEU A 281 5.28 -25.24 -12.73
C LEU A 281 5.72 -24.74 -11.35
N VAL A 282 5.78 -25.64 -10.39
CA VAL A 282 6.14 -25.34 -9.00
C VAL A 282 7.28 -26.22 -8.52
N MET A 283 8.22 -25.67 -7.75
CA MET A 283 9.33 -26.46 -7.19
C MET A 283 8.80 -27.48 -6.17
N PRO A 284 9.22 -28.75 -6.10
CA PRO A 284 8.81 -29.62 -4.98
C PRO A 284 9.55 -29.25 -3.67
N PRO A 285 9.07 -29.69 -2.49
CA PRO A 285 9.74 -29.45 -1.20
C PRO A 285 11.20 -29.94 -1.16
N SER A 286 11.50 -31.03 -1.89
CA SER A 286 12.85 -31.59 -2.07
C SER A 286 13.81 -30.62 -2.78
N GLY A 287 13.28 -29.69 -3.59
CA GLY A 287 14.07 -28.86 -4.50
C GLY A 287 14.53 -29.60 -5.76
N SER A 288 13.97 -30.77 -6.08
CA SER A 288 14.20 -31.49 -7.33
C SER A 288 13.51 -30.78 -8.51
N ARG A 289 13.44 -31.43 -9.69
CA ARG A 289 12.77 -30.92 -10.89
C ARG A 289 11.36 -30.38 -10.57
N SER A 290 11.02 -29.22 -11.12
CA SER A 290 9.69 -28.62 -11.02
C SER A 290 8.61 -29.63 -11.40
N ILE A 291 7.51 -29.61 -10.66
CA ILE A 291 6.32 -30.41 -10.92
C ILE A 291 5.20 -29.52 -11.43
N ARG A 292 4.26 -30.10 -12.17
CA ARG A 292 3.05 -29.40 -12.58
C ARG A 292 2.07 -29.34 -11.39
N CYS A 293 1.59 -28.14 -11.08
CA CYS A 293 0.52 -27.92 -10.12
C CYS A 293 -0.79 -27.75 -10.90
N GLU A 294 -1.67 -28.74 -10.84
CA GLU A 294 -2.95 -28.75 -11.56
C GLU A 294 -3.90 -27.62 -11.13
N LEU A 295 -3.62 -26.97 -9.99
CA LEU A 295 -4.41 -25.85 -9.48
C LEU A 295 -4.06 -24.52 -10.17
N LEU A 296 -2.99 -24.46 -10.95
CA LEU A 296 -2.55 -23.25 -11.66
C LEU A 296 -2.82 -23.41 -13.16
N SER A 297 -3.41 -22.38 -13.77
CA SER A 297 -3.57 -22.35 -15.23
C SER A 297 -2.21 -22.28 -15.92
N GLN A 298 -2.07 -22.99 -17.04
CA GLN A 298 -0.87 -22.93 -17.87
C GLN A 298 -0.75 -21.62 -18.64
N GLU A 299 -1.88 -20.96 -18.90
CA GLU A 299 -1.95 -19.74 -19.71
C GLU A 299 -1.75 -18.47 -18.87
N GLN A 300 -1.72 -18.61 -17.54
CA GLN A 300 -1.67 -17.49 -16.62
C GLN A 300 -0.35 -17.46 -15.85
N ARG A 301 0.16 -16.25 -15.64
CA ARG A 301 1.34 -15.99 -14.79
C ARG A 301 0.89 -15.67 -13.39
N TYR A 302 1.56 -16.25 -12.40
CA TYR A 302 1.20 -16.09 -11.00
C TYR A 302 2.33 -15.49 -10.17
N ALA A 303 2.01 -14.49 -9.35
CA ALA A 303 2.88 -14.05 -8.27
C ALA A 303 2.93 -15.15 -7.20
N ASN A 304 4.12 -15.49 -6.73
CA ASN A 304 4.30 -16.51 -5.70
C ASN A 304 4.54 -15.89 -4.32
N PHE A 305 3.72 -16.24 -3.34
CA PHE A 305 3.90 -15.91 -1.92
C PHE A 305 4.44 -17.14 -1.18
N GLY A 306 5.61 -17.62 -1.59
CA GLY A 306 6.23 -18.85 -1.09
C GLY A 306 7.49 -18.65 -0.25
N GLY A 307 7.83 -17.40 0.08
CA GLY A 307 9.01 -17.06 0.86
C GLY A 307 10.30 -16.81 0.06
N ASN A 308 11.13 -15.92 0.61
CA ASN A 308 12.31 -15.36 -0.07
C ASN A 308 13.63 -16.16 0.08
N PHE A 309 13.69 -17.17 0.97
CA PHE A 309 14.98 -17.73 1.42
C PHE A 309 15.35 -19.11 0.88
N ASN A 310 14.41 -19.88 0.32
CA ASN A 310 14.66 -21.29 -0.03
C ASN A 310 14.21 -21.67 -1.45
N GLY A 311 14.48 -20.83 -2.46
CA GLY A 311 14.11 -21.12 -3.85
C GLY A 311 12.61 -21.34 -4.02
N HIS A 312 11.80 -20.53 -3.34
CA HIS A 312 10.34 -20.49 -3.50
C HIS A 312 9.61 -21.80 -3.14
N ARG A 313 10.22 -22.62 -2.27
CA ARG A 313 9.66 -23.91 -1.84
C ARG A 313 8.43 -23.83 -0.94
N GLY A 314 8.01 -22.64 -0.48
CA GLY A 314 6.92 -22.50 0.48
C GLY A 314 7.31 -22.86 1.91
N TYR A 315 6.35 -22.73 2.83
CA TYR A 315 6.53 -23.02 4.25
C TYR A 315 5.59 -24.13 4.70
N GLN A 316 6.02 -24.90 5.70
CA GLN A 316 5.09 -25.76 6.44
C GLN A 316 4.08 -24.88 7.19
N ILE A 317 2.89 -25.40 7.48
CA ILE A 317 1.87 -24.63 8.21
C ILE A 317 2.37 -24.27 9.62
N ILE A 318 2.79 -25.28 10.40
CA ILE A 318 3.39 -25.09 11.74
C ILE A 318 4.91 -24.89 11.62
N GLY A 319 5.58 -25.78 10.88
CA GLY A 319 7.04 -25.80 10.75
C GLY A 319 7.75 -26.42 11.95
N ARG A 320 8.88 -27.10 11.70
CA ARG A 320 9.65 -27.81 12.76
C ARG A 320 10.06 -26.91 13.94
N THR A 321 10.41 -25.66 13.65
CA THR A 321 10.80 -24.66 14.65
C THR A 321 9.63 -23.76 15.07
N ARG A 322 8.39 -24.15 14.73
CA ARG A 322 7.17 -23.34 14.85
C ARG A 322 7.20 -22.02 14.06
N LYS A 323 8.20 -21.80 13.20
CA LYS A 323 8.35 -20.60 12.33
C LYS A 323 7.75 -20.79 10.93
N GLY A 324 6.67 -21.57 10.83
CA GLY A 324 5.91 -21.81 9.59
C GLY A 324 4.94 -20.67 9.24
N TRP A 325 3.92 -20.98 8.45
CA TRP A 325 2.90 -20.01 8.04
C TRP A 325 2.10 -19.42 9.21
N LEU A 326 1.79 -20.20 10.24
CA LEU A 326 1.08 -19.69 11.41
C LEU A 326 1.85 -18.53 12.06
N TYR A 327 3.14 -18.72 12.32
CA TYR A 327 4.01 -17.68 12.87
C TYR A 327 4.08 -16.44 11.96
N ARG A 328 4.25 -16.65 10.65
CA ARG A 328 4.35 -15.55 9.66
C ARG A 328 3.07 -14.74 9.53
N ALA A 329 1.92 -15.40 9.68
CA ALA A 329 0.61 -14.76 9.75
C ALA A 329 0.30 -14.18 11.15
N GLY A 330 1.19 -14.34 12.13
CA GLY A 330 1.08 -13.76 13.45
C GLY A 330 0.15 -14.50 14.42
N TYR A 331 -0.14 -15.77 14.17
CA TYR A 331 -0.88 -16.64 15.10
C TYR A 331 -0.02 -16.95 16.34
N PRO A 332 -0.63 -17.14 17.52
CA PRO A 332 0.10 -17.36 18.77
C PRO A 332 0.58 -18.82 18.87
N VAL A 333 1.73 -19.10 18.26
CA VAL A 333 2.35 -20.45 18.22
C VAL A 333 3.38 -20.69 19.34
N ASP A 334 3.92 -19.61 19.91
CA ASP A 334 4.90 -19.67 20.99
C ASP A 334 4.20 -20.10 22.29
N GLY A 335 4.71 -21.16 22.93
CA GLY A 335 4.10 -21.73 24.14
C GLY A 335 2.79 -22.51 23.92
N ALA A 336 2.25 -22.58 22.70
CA ALA A 336 1.05 -23.36 22.42
C ALA A 336 1.31 -24.88 22.57
N SER A 337 0.36 -25.60 23.16
CA SER A 337 0.30 -27.07 23.11
C SER A 337 -0.03 -27.57 21.70
N ASP A 338 0.18 -28.85 21.43
CA ASP A 338 -0.11 -29.43 20.10
C ASP A 338 -1.59 -29.35 19.74
N GLU A 339 -2.49 -29.52 20.72
CA GLU A 339 -3.93 -29.34 20.52
C GLU A 339 -4.28 -27.90 20.12
N GLN A 340 -3.71 -26.91 20.83
CA GLN A 340 -3.88 -25.49 20.51
C GLN A 340 -3.30 -25.16 19.12
N LEU A 341 -2.15 -25.73 18.75
CA LEU A 341 -1.57 -25.55 17.42
C LEU A 341 -2.52 -26.03 16.33
N TRP A 342 -3.10 -27.22 16.47
CA TRP A 342 -4.07 -27.74 15.49
C TRP A 342 -5.38 -26.94 15.47
N GLN A 343 -5.79 -26.36 16.61
CA GLN A 343 -6.87 -25.38 16.63
C GLN A 343 -6.52 -24.13 15.81
N TRP A 344 -5.30 -23.62 15.94
CA TRP A 344 -4.82 -22.50 15.11
C TRP A 344 -4.72 -22.86 13.64
N VAL A 345 -4.31 -24.09 13.29
CA VAL A 345 -4.32 -24.57 11.89
C VAL A 345 -5.74 -24.51 11.32
N ARG A 346 -6.76 -24.93 12.07
CA ARG A 346 -8.17 -24.87 11.63
C ARG A 346 -8.60 -23.43 11.34
N PHE A 347 -8.30 -22.49 12.26
CA PHE A 347 -8.62 -21.08 12.05
C PHE A 347 -7.86 -20.47 10.87
N PHE A 348 -6.58 -20.82 10.72
CA PHE A 348 -5.74 -20.37 9.61
C PHE A 348 -6.28 -20.83 8.26
N LEU A 349 -6.62 -22.10 8.10
CA LEU A 349 -7.15 -22.61 6.82
C LEU A 349 -8.54 -22.06 6.51
N ALA A 350 -9.36 -21.77 7.53
CA ALA A 350 -10.64 -21.09 7.33
C ALA A 350 -10.45 -19.65 6.86
N ASP A 351 -9.60 -18.87 7.55
CA ASP A 351 -9.29 -17.50 7.16
C ASP A 351 -8.65 -17.41 5.78
N LEU A 352 -7.77 -18.36 5.45
CA LEU A 352 -7.15 -18.43 4.14
C LEU A 352 -8.17 -18.74 3.04
N ALA A 353 -9.23 -19.49 3.34
CA ALA A 353 -10.30 -19.78 2.38
C ALA A 353 -11.12 -18.54 2.07
N ASP A 354 -11.49 -17.79 3.11
CA ASP A 354 -12.18 -16.52 2.95
C ASP A 354 -11.35 -15.51 2.16
N LEU A 355 -10.05 -15.41 2.45
CA LEU A 355 -9.14 -14.53 1.70
C LEU A 355 -8.94 -15.00 0.27
N SER A 356 -8.79 -16.30 0.05
CA SER A 356 -8.63 -16.90 -1.28
C SER A 356 -9.79 -16.56 -2.20
N GLN A 357 -11.02 -16.66 -1.70
CA GLN A 357 -12.21 -16.24 -2.46
C GLN A 357 -12.23 -14.73 -2.72
N ARG A 358 -11.91 -13.89 -1.73
CA ARG A 358 -12.00 -12.42 -1.86
C ARG A 358 -10.94 -11.82 -2.78
N PHE A 359 -9.74 -12.41 -2.77
CA PHE A 359 -8.55 -11.86 -3.40
C PHE A 359 -8.03 -12.73 -4.55
N ASP A 360 -8.83 -13.70 -5.00
CA ASP A 360 -8.50 -14.60 -6.12
C ASP A 360 -7.14 -15.29 -5.91
N LEU A 361 -6.93 -15.79 -4.68
CA LEU A 361 -5.69 -16.49 -4.34
C LEU A 361 -5.84 -17.96 -4.69
N VAL A 362 -4.85 -18.53 -5.37
CA VAL A 362 -4.72 -19.98 -5.50
C VAL A 362 -3.82 -20.50 -4.39
N VAL A 363 -4.31 -21.47 -3.63
CA VAL A 363 -3.61 -22.03 -2.47
C VAL A 363 -3.29 -23.49 -2.73
N ALA A 364 -2.01 -23.85 -2.65
CA ALA A 364 -1.55 -25.22 -2.89
C ALA A 364 -0.60 -25.70 -1.78
N ALA A 365 -0.88 -26.86 -1.20
CA ALA A 365 0.05 -27.58 -0.36
C ALA A 365 0.74 -28.69 -1.14
N VAL A 366 2.07 -28.62 -1.26
CA VAL A 366 2.86 -29.61 -2.01
C VAL A 366 3.47 -30.63 -1.05
N SER A 367 3.15 -31.91 -1.22
CA SER A 367 3.74 -33.00 -0.42
C SER A 367 5.16 -33.35 -0.85
N LYS A 368 5.84 -34.10 0.03
CA LYS A 368 7.04 -34.87 -0.35
C LYS A 368 6.69 -35.98 -1.35
N PRO A 369 7.69 -36.57 -2.05
CA PRO A 369 7.49 -37.66 -3.00
C PRO A 369 6.60 -38.80 -2.48
N PRO A 370 5.64 -39.31 -3.27
CA PRO A 370 5.24 -38.80 -4.59
C PRO A 370 4.61 -37.41 -4.46
N CYS A 371 5.13 -36.44 -5.23
CA CYS A 371 4.75 -35.05 -5.04
C CYS A 371 3.32 -34.85 -5.56
N ARG A 372 2.41 -34.44 -4.68
CA ARG A 372 1.04 -34.08 -4.99
C ARG A 372 0.76 -32.67 -4.49
N CYS A 373 -0.06 -31.94 -5.25
CA CYS A 373 -0.60 -30.64 -4.83
C CYS A 373 -2.00 -30.87 -4.24
N TYR A 374 -2.22 -30.34 -3.04
CA TYR A 374 -3.53 -30.34 -2.39
C TYR A 374 -4.11 -28.93 -2.38
N ASN A 375 -5.38 -28.81 -2.74
CA ASN A 375 -6.12 -27.56 -2.65
C ASN A 375 -6.60 -27.30 -1.21
N LEU A 376 -7.19 -26.14 -0.98
CA LEU A 376 -7.60 -25.71 0.35
C LEU A 376 -8.78 -26.51 0.94
N ALA A 377 -9.68 -27.02 0.10
CA ALA A 377 -10.76 -27.89 0.55
C ALA A 377 -10.23 -29.24 1.04
N GLU A 378 -9.33 -29.87 0.27
CA GLU A 378 -8.65 -31.12 0.66
C GLU A 378 -7.85 -30.93 1.97
N MET A 379 -7.12 -29.83 2.12
CA MET A 379 -6.39 -29.53 3.35
C MET A 379 -7.31 -29.42 4.58
N ARG A 380 -8.50 -28.82 4.41
CA ARG A 380 -9.48 -28.73 5.51
C ARG A 380 -10.07 -30.09 5.85
N GLU A 381 -10.29 -30.95 4.86
CA GLU A 381 -10.72 -32.33 5.06
C GLU A 381 -9.69 -33.14 5.86
N MET A 382 -8.41 -32.98 5.54
CA MET A 382 -7.31 -33.66 6.22
C MET A 382 -7.25 -33.37 7.73
N LEU A 383 -7.80 -32.25 8.20
CA LEU A 383 -7.86 -31.92 9.65
C LEU A 383 -8.78 -32.84 10.46
N ARG A 384 -9.61 -33.65 9.80
CA ARG A 384 -10.57 -34.57 10.44
C ARG A 384 -9.92 -35.87 10.91
N SER A 385 -8.72 -36.22 10.44
CA SER A 385 -8.03 -37.46 10.82
C SER A 385 -6.57 -37.21 11.22
N ASN A 386 -6.01 -38.09 12.04
CA ASN A 386 -4.59 -37.99 12.43
C ASN A 386 -3.66 -38.22 11.23
N ARG A 387 -3.99 -39.19 10.35
CA ARG A 387 -3.25 -39.41 9.10
C ARG A 387 -3.24 -38.17 8.20
N GLY A 388 -4.37 -37.46 8.07
CA GLY A 388 -4.44 -36.23 7.29
C GLY A 388 -3.58 -35.12 7.89
N LYS A 389 -3.56 -34.99 9.22
CA LYS A 389 -2.67 -34.06 9.93
C LYS A 389 -1.19 -34.37 9.66
N GLU A 390 -0.78 -35.63 9.73
CA GLU A 390 0.59 -36.06 9.40
C GLU A 390 0.99 -35.71 7.95
N VAL A 391 0.05 -35.83 7.00
CA VAL A 391 0.26 -35.39 5.62
C VAL A 391 0.48 -33.87 5.57
N LEU A 392 -0.37 -33.08 6.23
CA LEU A 392 -0.24 -31.61 6.28
C LEU A 392 1.07 -31.14 6.90
N GLU A 393 1.56 -31.81 7.94
CA GLU A 393 2.85 -31.52 8.56
C GLU A 393 4.01 -31.71 7.58
N ASN A 394 3.89 -32.66 6.65
CA ASN A 394 4.89 -32.94 5.63
C ASN A 394 4.73 -32.10 4.35
N CYS A 395 3.65 -31.33 4.24
CA CYS A 395 3.40 -30.45 3.10
C CYS A 395 4.07 -29.08 3.25
N ARG A 396 4.37 -28.46 2.11
CA ARG A 396 4.75 -27.04 2.02
C ARG A 396 3.62 -26.28 1.33
N LEU A 397 3.01 -25.37 2.08
CA LEU A 397 1.96 -24.49 1.60
C LEU A 397 2.56 -23.33 0.81
N ARG A 398 1.90 -23.00 -0.30
CA ARG A 398 2.15 -21.84 -1.16
C ARG A 398 0.85 -21.17 -1.49
N ILE A 399 0.96 -19.87 -1.71
CA ILE A 399 -0.15 -19.00 -2.06
C ILE A 399 0.29 -18.29 -3.32
N PHE A 400 -0.61 -18.21 -4.28
CA PHE A 400 -0.39 -17.60 -5.58
C PHE A 400 -1.49 -16.58 -5.84
N ALA A 401 -1.20 -15.54 -6.60
CA ALA A 401 -2.20 -14.60 -7.11
C ALA A 401 -1.89 -14.31 -8.58
N PRO A 402 -2.89 -13.95 -9.41
CA PRO A 402 -2.67 -13.65 -10.82
C PRO A 402 -1.74 -12.44 -11.02
N GLU A 403 -1.16 -12.27 -12.21
CA GLU A 403 -0.21 -11.17 -12.51
C GLU A 403 -0.73 -9.77 -12.16
N ASP A 404 -2.03 -9.55 -12.32
CA ASP A 404 -2.75 -8.30 -12.08
C ASP A 404 -3.35 -8.17 -10.65
N TYR A 405 -2.92 -9.02 -9.70
CA TYR A 405 -3.53 -9.09 -8.37
C TYR A 405 -3.59 -7.74 -7.63
N LEU A 406 -2.56 -6.89 -7.73
CA LEU A 406 -2.54 -5.59 -7.06
C LEU A 406 -3.66 -4.67 -7.53
N ALA A 407 -3.91 -4.63 -8.85
CA ALA A 407 -5.01 -3.87 -9.44
C ALA A 407 -6.36 -4.44 -8.99
N ARG A 408 -6.53 -5.77 -9.03
CA ARG A 408 -7.76 -6.43 -8.56
C ARG A 408 -8.06 -6.13 -7.10
N TRP A 409 -7.05 -6.21 -6.23
CA TRP A 409 -7.24 -6.00 -4.79
C TRP A 409 -7.55 -4.54 -4.47
N ARG A 410 -6.90 -3.61 -5.17
CA ARG A 410 -7.18 -2.17 -5.09
C ARG A 410 -8.62 -1.87 -5.53
N GLN A 411 -9.06 -2.43 -6.65
CA GLN A 411 -10.44 -2.30 -7.11
C GLN A 411 -11.43 -2.89 -6.10
N TRP A 412 -11.08 -4.00 -5.48
CA TRP A 412 -11.88 -4.60 -4.41
C TRP A 412 -12.01 -3.64 -3.22
N PHE A 413 -10.93 -3.00 -2.76
CA PHE A 413 -11.01 -1.99 -1.69
C PHE A 413 -11.84 -0.77 -2.11
N ALA A 414 -11.65 -0.26 -3.32
CA ALA A 414 -12.40 0.86 -3.87
C ALA A 414 -13.91 0.57 -3.81
N THR A 415 -14.32 -0.57 -4.37
CA THR A 415 -15.70 -1.06 -4.37
C THR A 415 -16.26 -1.18 -2.95
N LYS A 416 -15.50 -1.74 -2.00
CA LYS A 416 -15.97 -1.89 -0.61
C LYS A 416 -16.13 -0.56 0.12
N LEU A 417 -15.36 0.45 -0.25
CA LEU A 417 -15.42 1.78 0.35
C LEU A 417 -16.37 2.73 -0.39
N GLY A 418 -16.93 2.32 -1.53
CA GLY A 418 -17.81 3.15 -2.34
C GLY A 418 -17.08 4.15 -3.23
N TYR A 419 -15.82 3.86 -3.59
CA TYR A 419 -15.08 4.60 -4.60
C TYR A 419 -15.14 3.84 -5.93
N ASP A 420 -15.13 4.57 -7.04
CA ASP A 420 -14.95 3.97 -8.36
C ASP A 420 -13.51 3.47 -8.53
N GLU A 421 -12.55 4.24 -8.01
CA GLU A 421 -11.12 3.95 -8.07
C GLU A 421 -10.40 4.46 -6.82
N ILE A 422 -9.36 3.73 -6.40
CA ILE A 422 -8.33 4.24 -5.48
C ILE A 422 -7.05 4.44 -6.30
N PRO A 423 -6.69 5.69 -6.68
CA PRO A 423 -5.57 5.93 -7.58
C PRO A 423 -4.25 5.34 -7.07
N GLY A 424 -3.42 4.86 -8.00
CA GLY A 424 -2.10 4.26 -7.74
C GLY A 424 -1.94 2.86 -8.33
N GLY A 425 -0.87 2.14 -8.00
CA GLY A 425 -0.73 0.71 -8.35
C GLY A 425 0.21 0.34 -9.49
N SER A 426 1.11 1.23 -9.92
CA SER A 426 2.05 0.99 -11.03
C SER A 426 3.52 0.88 -10.55
N GLY A 427 3.83 -0.18 -9.80
CA GLY A 427 5.13 -0.87 -9.88
C GLY A 427 6.40 -0.18 -9.35
N GLY A 428 6.35 0.68 -8.33
CA GLY A 428 7.56 1.22 -7.68
C GLY A 428 7.46 1.31 -6.15
N PRO A 429 8.52 0.97 -5.39
CA PRO A 429 8.58 1.27 -3.95
C PRO A 429 8.69 2.78 -3.76
N LEU A 430 7.60 3.43 -3.29
CA LEU A 430 7.45 4.89 -3.29
C LEU A 430 7.68 5.48 -4.71
N PRO A 431 7.45 6.78 -4.96
CA PRO A 431 8.26 7.43 -5.96
C PRO A 431 9.72 7.31 -5.49
N VAL A 432 10.45 6.28 -5.94
CA VAL A 432 11.76 6.59 -6.52
C VAL A 432 11.40 7.65 -7.52
N ILE A 433 11.66 8.91 -7.16
CA ILE A 433 11.41 10.08 -7.99
C ILE A 433 11.79 9.64 -9.39
N ARG A 434 10.78 9.43 -10.24
CA ARG A 434 11.07 9.33 -11.66
C ARG A 434 11.71 10.68 -11.93
N PRO A 435 13.01 10.74 -12.33
CA PRO A 435 13.52 12.02 -12.80
C PRO A 435 12.50 12.51 -13.82
N ALA A 436 12.13 13.80 -13.79
CA ALA A 436 11.08 14.42 -14.61
C ALA A 436 11.28 14.25 -16.14
N HIS A 437 12.26 13.44 -16.55
CA HIS A 437 12.71 13.14 -17.88
C HIS A 437 12.51 11.66 -18.26
N GLN A 438 11.78 10.85 -17.47
CA GLN A 438 11.54 9.46 -17.81
C GLN A 438 10.42 9.32 -18.87
N LEU A 439 10.80 9.16 -20.14
CA LEU A 439 9.89 9.12 -21.30
C LEU A 439 9.18 7.75 -21.49
N VAL A 440 9.75 6.67 -20.94
CA VAL A 440 9.24 5.29 -21.14
C VAL A 440 9.34 4.48 -19.84
N ASP A 441 8.25 3.81 -19.46
CA ASP A 441 8.20 2.87 -18.34
C ASP A 441 8.72 1.48 -18.77
N PRO A 442 9.77 0.92 -18.12
CA PRO A 442 10.31 -0.38 -18.45
C PRO A 442 9.31 -1.54 -18.40
N ILE A 443 8.32 -1.48 -17.49
CA ILE A 443 7.32 -2.53 -17.35
C ILE A 443 6.34 -2.47 -18.53
N GLU A 444 5.84 -1.27 -18.81
CA GLU A 444 4.93 -1.02 -19.94
C GLU A 444 5.60 -1.41 -21.26
N PHE A 445 6.85 -1.01 -21.47
CA PHE A 445 7.58 -1.33 -22.69
C PHE A 445 7.78 -2.83 -22.89
N ARG A 446 8.06 -3.59 -21.83
CA ARG A 446 8.14 -5.07 -21.91
C ARG A 446 6.80 -5.71 -22.23
N SER A 447 5.70 -5.19 -21.68
CA SER A 447 4.36 -5.67 -22.01
C SER A 447 4.03 -5.39 -23.46
N TRP A 448 4.37 -4.20 -23.97
CA TRP A 448 4.27 -3.87 -25.39
C TRP A 448 5.12 -4.79 -26.27
N MET A 449 6.39 -5.06 -25.92
CA MET A 449 7.23 -6.01 -26.66
C MET A 449 6.59 -7.42 -26.73
N ARG A 450 6.05 -7.92 -25.61
CA ARG A 450 5.39 -9.23 -25.56
C ARG A 450 4.15 -9.28 -26.47
N ALA A 451 3.31 -8.25 -26.43
CA ALA A 451 2.12 -8.16 -27.27
C ALA A 451 2.46 -8.17 -28.78
N ASN A 452 3.59 -7.54 -29.15
CA ASN A 452 4.07 -7.45 -30.52
C ASN A 452 5.08 -8.56 -30.90
N LYS A 453 5.23 -9.59 -30.05
CA LYS A 453 6.20 -10.71 -30.24
C LYS A 453 7.64 -10.25 -30.50
N ILE A 454 8.04 -9.08 -29.99
CA ILE A 454 9.38 -8.53 -30.13
C ILE A 454 10.30 -9.20 -29.10
N THR A 455 11.35 -9.86 -29.57
CA THR A 455 12.36 -10.48 -28.71
C THR A 455 13.42 -9.46 -28.27
N GLN A 456 14.12 -9.72 -27.17
CA GLN A 456 15.26 -8.88 -26.77
C GLN A 456 16.37 -8.87 -27.83
N LYS A 457 16.55 -9.97 -28.56
CA LYS A 457 17.49 -10.08 -29.67
C LYS A 457 17.15 -9.11 -30.81
N LEU A 458 15.88 -9.09 -31.22
CA LEU A 458 15.42 -8.16 -32.26
C LEU A 458 15.60 -6.70 -31.81
N LEU A 459 15.17 -6.37 -30.59
CA LEU A 459 15.36 -5.02 -30.06
C LEU A 459 16.85 -4.64 -29.96
N ALA A 460 17.72 -5.58 -29.59
CA ALA A 460 19.16 -5.34 -29.50
C ALA A 460 19.73 -4.97 -30.88
N GLN A 461 19.34 -5.72 -31.92
CA GLN A 461 19.71 -5.47 -33.31
C GLN A 461 19.23 -4.10 -33.78
N GLU A 462 17.98 -3.75 -33.52
CA GLU A 462 17.35 -2.49 -33.95
C GLU A 462 17.93 -1.24 -33.24
N LEU A 463 18.40 -1.41 -32.01
CA LEU A 463 19.06 -0.35 -31.25
C LEU A 463 20.58 -0.38 -31.36
N CYS A 464 21.13 -1.20 -32.28
CA CYS A 464 22.57 -1.38 -32.48
C CYS A 464 23.34 -1.62 -31.16
N CYS A 465 22.79 -2.46 -30.28
CA CYS A 465 23.36 -2.73 -28.97
C CYS A 465 23.38 -4.24 -28.66
N SER A 466 24.08 -4.64 -27.61
CA SER A 466 24.14 -6.05 -27.23
C SER A 466 22.91 -6.48 -26.42
N GLU A 467 22.48 -7.75 -26.59
CA GLU A 467 21.42 -8.35 -25.77
C GLU A 467 21.73 -8.27 -24.27
N SER A 468 23.00 -8.40 -23.91
CA SER A 468 23.48 -8.25 -22.53
C SER A 468 23.22 -6.84 -21.99
N ARG A 469 23.45 -5.79 -22.79
CA ARG A 469 23.16 -4.39 -22.40
C ARG A 469 21.66 -4.20 -22.16
N LEU A 470 20.80 -4.73 -23.03
CA LEU A 470 19.35 -4.68 -22.85
C LEU A 470 18.90 -5.45 -21.60
N SER A 471 19.42 -6.65 -21.38
CA SER A 471 19.12 -7.46 -20.19
C SER A 471 19.49 -6.71 -18.90
N GLN A 472 20.64 -6.04 -18.87
CA GLN A 472 21.05 -5.19 -17.76
C GLN A 472 20.14 -3.97 -17.55
N LEU A 473 19.76 -3.29 -18.63
CA LEU A 473 18.87 -2.13 -18.58
C LEU A 473 17.46 -2.54 -18.12
N PHE A 474 16.92 -3.61 -18.66
CA PHE A 474 15.59 -4.12 -18.32
C PHE A 474 15.54 -4.72 -16.92
N SER A 475 16.59 -5.40 -16.46
CA SER A 475 16.66 -5.92 -15.08
C SER A 475 16.88 -4.84 -14.04
N GLY A 476 17.14 -3.59 -14.48
CA GLY A 476 17.42 -2.46 -13.61
C GLY A 476 18.82 -2.47 -13.01
N SER A 477 19.71 -3.36 -13.46
CA SER A 477 21.12 -3.36 -13.05
C SER A 477 21.88 -2.18 -13.65
N ARG A 478 21.38 -1.64 -14.78
CA ARG A 478 21.82 -0.37 -15.37
C ARG A 478 20.62 0.58 -15.48
N GLN A 479 20.80 1.84 -15.13
CA GLN A 479 19.75 2.86 -15.28
C GLN A 479 19.59 3.25 -16.76
N TRP A 480 18.36 3.61 -17.15
CA TRP A 480 18.04 4.11 -18.47
C TRP A 480 18.43 5.58 -18.56
N ASN A 481 19.43 5.92 -19.37
CA ASN A 481 19.73 7.32 -19.66
C ASN A 481 18.69 7.90 -20.65
N ARG A 482 18.63 9.22 -20.75
CA ARG A 482 17.64 9.92 -21.59
C ARG A 482 17.72 9.53 -23.08
N SER A 483 18.94 9.37 -23.61
CA SER A 483 19.19 8.93 -24.99
C SER A 483 18.54 7.57 -25.27
N PHE A 484 18.78 6.59 -24.40
CA PHE A 484 18.21 5.25 -24.55
C PHE A 484 16.68 5.25 -24.45
N GLN A 485 16.09 6.12 -23.62
CA GLN A 485 14.64 6.24 -23.55
C GLN A 485 14.04 6.83 -24.84
N GLN A 486 14.71 7.81 -25.44
CA GLN A 486 14.32 8.36 -26.74
C GLN A 486 14.44 7.30 -27.85
N GLU A 487 15.52 6.52 -27.86
CA GLU A 487 15.72 5.39 -28.77
C GLU A 487 14.57 4.38 -28.66
N LEU A 488 14.14 4.03 -27.44
CA LEU A 488 13.00 3.13 -27.21
C LEU A 488 11.67 3.74 -27.67
N SER A 489 11.42 5.02 -27.41
CA SER A 489 10.21 5.70 -27.89
C SER A 489 10.14 5.73 -29.42
N GLN A 490 11.25 6.06 -30.08
CA GLN A 490 11.35 6.07 -31.55
C GLN A 490 11.17 4.67 -32.14
N PHE A 491 11.76 3.65 -31.51
CA PHE A 491 11.53 2.27 -31.91
C PHE A 491 10.05 1.87 -31.81
N ARG A 492 9.38 2.19 -30.69
CA ARG A 492 7.94 1.92 -30.49
C ARG A 492 7.08 2.60 -31.56
N GLN A 493 7.38 3.85 -31.89
CA GLN A 493 6.69 4.59 -32.95
C GLN A 493 6.88 3.94 -34.32
N ARG A 494 8.13 3.69 -34.74
CA ARG A 494 8.45 3.06 -36.04
C ARG A 494 7.80 1.69 -36.20
N PHE A 495 7.84 0.86 -35.16
CA PHE A 495 7.27 -0.47 -35.19
C PHE A 495 5.74 -0.43 -35.34
N THR A 496 5.06 0.47 -34.60
CA THR A 496 3.60 0.60 -34.65
C THR A 496 3.13 1.18 -36.01
N SER A 497 3.90 2.10 -36.60
CA SER A 497 3.61 2.65 -37.93
C SER A 497 3.76 1.60 -39.03
N ALA A 498 4.81 0.76 -38.98
CA ALA A 498 5.04 -0.27 -40.00
C ALA A 498 3.92 -1.33 -40.07
N GLU A 499 3.30 -1.68 -38.95
CA GLU A 499 2.13 -2.58 -38.93
C GLU A 499 0.88 -1.93 -39.53
N THR A 500 0.75 -0.61 -39.39
CA THR A 500 -0.41 0.13 -39.93
C THR A 500 -0.31 0.24 -41.46
N ASP A 501 0.89 0.49 -41.98
CA ASP A 501 1.12 0.60 -43.43
C ASP A 501 1.08 -0.76 -44.14
N GLY A 502 1.57 -1.82 -43.48
CA GLY A 502 1.61 -3.19 -44.02
C GLY A 502 0.26 -3.90 -44.11
N ASN A 503 -0.80 -3.37 -43.51
CA ASN A 503 -2.15 -3.92 -43.60
C ASN A 503 -2.96 -3.38 -44.79
N SER A 504 -2.32 -2.57 -45.65
CA SER A 504 -2.79 -2.27 -47.00
C SER A 504 -2.54 -3.49 -47.88
N GLN A 505 -3.38 -4.52 -47.77
CA GLN A 505 -3.36 -5.59 -48.77
C GLN A 505 -3.63 -4.97 -50.15
N PRO A 506 -2.77 -5.19 -51.17
CA PRO A 506 -3.18 -4.92 -52.53
C PRO A 506 -4.33 -5.88 -52.83
N GLU A 507 -5.50 -5.33 -53.15
CA GLU A 507 -6.61 -6.09 -53.74
C GLU A 507 -6.03 -6.95 -54.87
N ARG A 508 -6.11 -8.27 -54.72
CA ARG A 508 -5.89 -9.24 -55.79
C ARG A 508 -7.23 -9.74 -56.27
#